data_AF-A0A426TX71-F1
#
_entry.id   AF-A0A426TX71-F1
#
_cell.length_a   1.000
_cell.length_b   1.000
_cell.length_c   1.000
_cell.angle_alpha   90.00
_cell.angle_beta   90.00
_cell.angle_gamma   90.00
#
_symmetry.space_group_name_H-M   'P 1'
#
loop_
_entity.id
_entity.type
_entity.pdbx_description
1 polymer ?
#
loop_
_entity_poly.entity_id
_entity_poly.type
_entity_poly.pdbx_seq_one_letter_code
_entity_poly.pdbx_strand_id
1 'polypeptide(L)'
;MHSESPAPASQALCVALQRIIAATGLTVAEVSRQLGCAAATPLDQRLSTGQPAFSRDEIERLAQILQVSAADRVELLRLCAGEANPFIVGNAVPPERFYGRDTQRQTIRHRIGGMVPQSISLIGFRRSGKSSLLNYIHECADAFCGKEQRPLVVPCSLAQSRMQTPGALYEHLRRVIERKTGSSPWRQEENGDPYALDDSLEALRDRGYRLIVLLDEFESLQRRLAAFGDWGNDWRERAGVEGHFALVIASVRPLEEIYQPLGLTSPFGNIFTTAELGPFETATWQQLVRDGFAQSGTSLSDHDFTLLDELAGGLPYYTQLAAYLLWSYRDQQRVRAEFALQAAPRFQELWDDLQPNERAALRHAAGLPGSAAPAPGLLARMQRHGLLRADGRVFSAALAEWMRDS
;
A
#
# COMPACT_ATOMS: atom_id res chain seq x y z
N MET A 1 -13.43 0.39 33.47
CA MET A 1 -14.53 0.28 32.49
C MET A 1 -13.97 0.62 31.14
N HIS A 2 -13.60 -0.40 30.37
CA HIS A 2 -13.13 -0.21 29.00
C HIS A 2 -14.35 0.12 28.12
N SER A 3 -14.40 1.32 27.56
CA SER A 3 -15.29 1.59 26.44
C SER A 3 -14.77 0.76 25.27
N GLU A 4 -15.42 -0.36 24.98
CA GLU A 4 -15.21 -1.09 23.74
C GLU A 4 -15.46 -0.10 22.60
N SER A 5 -14.43 0.18 21.79
CA SER A 5 -14.63 0.87 20.52
C SER A 5 -15.68 0.10 19.72
N PRO A 6 -16.68 0.78 19.12
CA PRO A 6 -17.70 0.10 18.35
C PRO A 6 -17.06 -0.76 17.25
N ALA A 7 -17.62 -1.94 17.02
CA ALA A 7 -17.14 -2.85 15.98
C ALA A 7 -17.06 -2.12 14.61
N PRO A 8 -16.03 -2.39 13.78
CA PRO A 8 -15.77 -1.62 12.56
C PRO A 8 -16.97 -1.54 11.60
N ALA A 9 -17.79 -2.59 11.53
CA ALA A 9 -19.00 -2.63 10.72
C ALA A 9 -20.10 -1.68 11.23
N SER A 10 -20.25 -1.52 12.56
CA SER A 10 -21.20 -0.58 13.16
C SER A 10 -20.79 0.87 12.88
N GLN A 11 -19.48 1.15 12.95
CA GLN A 11 -18.95 2.49 12.63
C GLN A 11 -19.20 2.85 11.15
N ALA A 12 -18.93 1.92 10.24
CA ALA A 12 -19.15 2.14 8.80
C ALA A 12 -20.63 2.37 8.46
N LEU A 13 -21.54 1.62 9.10
CA LEU A 13 -22.99 1.82 8.97
C LEU A 13 -23.41 3.24 9.40
N CYS A 14 -22.91 3.71 10.55
CA CYS A 14 -23.22 5.04 11.05
C CYS A 14 -22.74 6.15 10.10
N VAL A 15 -21.52 6.03 9.58
CA VAL A 15 -20.96 6.99 8.60
C VAL A 15 -21.81 7.01 7.33
N ALA A 16 -22.23 5.84 6.82
CA ALA A 16 -23.09 5.77 5.64
C ALA A 16 -24.46 6.42 5.88
N LEU A 17 -25.10 6.17 7.03
CA LEU A 17 -26.36 6.81 7.40
C LEU A 17 -26.22 8.33 7.52
N GLN A 18 -25.17 8.82 8.17
CA GLN A 18 -24.90 10.27 8.30
C GLN A 18 -24.73 10.93 6.95
N ARG A 19 -23.96 10.31 6.03
CA ARG A 19 -23.77 10.80 4.66
C ARG A 19 -25.09 10.89 3.91
N ILE A 20 -25.94 9.85 3.99
CA ILE A 20 -27.23 9.82 3.31
C ILE A 20 -28.18 10.88 3.87
N ILE A 21 -28.28 11.01 5.20
CA ILE A 21 -29.11 12.04 5.85
C ILE A 21 -28.68 13.45 5.41
N ALA A 22 -27.36 13.70 5.36
CA ALA A 22 -26.84 14.98 4.91
C ALA A 22 -27.21 15.28 3.44
N ALA A 23 -27.23 14.25 2.58
CA ALA A 23 -27.58 14.39 1.17
C ALA A 23 -29.09 14.62 0.93
N THR A 24 -29.97 14.15 1.81
CA THR A 24 -31.43 14.37 1.68
C THR A 24 -31.87 15.76 2.16
N GLY A 25 -30.99 16.52 2.83
CA GLY A 25 -31.33 17.82 3.43
C GLY A 25 -32.25 17.72 4.66
N LEU A 26 -32.48 16.50 5.17
CA LEU A 26 -33.27 16.27 6.39
C LEU A 26 -32.36 16.36 7.61
N THR A 27 -32.87 16.93 8.70
CA THR A 27 -32.21 16.90 9.99
C THR A 27 -32.40 15.54 10.67
N VAL A 28 -31.45 15.14 11.54
CA VAL A 28 -31.59 13.90 12.32
C VAL A 28 -32.86 13.92 13.19
N ALA A 29 -33.30 15.10 13.63
CA ALA A 29 -34.54 15.26 14.38
C ALA A 29 -35.80 14.96 13.54
N GLU A 30 -35.82 15.34 12.27
CA GLU A 30 -36.92 15.03 11.34
C GLU A 30 -36.96 13.54 11.03
N VAL A 31 -35.80 12.93 10.78
CA VAL A 31 -35.69 11.48 10.54
C VAL A 31 -36.14 10.70 11.79
N SER A 32 -35.72 11.13 12.98
CA SER A 32 -36.12 10.50 14.26
C SER A 32 -37.64 10.57 14.49
N ARG A 33 -38.27 11.70 14.16
CA ARG A 33 -39.72 11.88 14.28
C ARG A 33 -40.48 10.94 13.32
N GLN A 34 -39.99 10.79 12.09
CA GLN A 34 -40.59 9.89 11.10
C GLN A 34 -40.39 8.40 11.42
N LEU A 35 -39.32 8.06 12.15
CA LEU A 35 -39.12 6.71 12.71
C LEU A 35 -40.05 6.37 13.89
N GLY A 36 -40.82 7.34 14.39
CA GLY A 36 -41.67 7.18 15.57
C GLY A 36 -40.91 7.26 16.89
N CYS A 37 -39.69 7.80 16.89
CA CYS A 37 -38.94 8.07 18.11
C CYS A 37 -39.43 9.38 18.74
N ALA A 38 -39.72 9.36 20.04
CA ALA A 38 -40.25 10.52 20.78
C ALA A 38 -39.28 11.71 20.87
N ALA A 39 -37.98 11.51 20.61
CA ALA A 39 -36.93 12.54 20.63
C ALA A 39 -35.83 12.25 19.59
N ALA A 40 -35.04 13.27 19.20
CA ALA A 40 -33.91 13.14 18.26
C ALA A 40 -32.65 12.52 18.89
N THR A 41 -32.46 12.77 20.19
CA THR A 41 -31.31 12.36 21.00
C THR A 41 -30.92 10.87 20.89
N PRO A 42 -31.88 9.92 20.83
CA PRO A 42 -31.56 8.50 20.67
C PRO A 42 -30.93 8.14 19.32
N LEU A 43 -31.32 8.82 18.23
CA LEU A 43 -30.77 8.56 16.90
C LEU A 43 -29.40 9.22 16.73
N ASP A 44 -29.25 10.47 17.17
CA ASP A 44 -27.94 11.17 17.17
C ASP A 44 -26.89 10.42 17.99
N GLN A 45 -27.28 9.92 19.18
CA GLN A 45 -26.39 9.14 20.03
C GLN A 45 -26.03 7.79 19.38
N ARG A 46 -26.96 7.13 18.68
CA ARG A 46 -26.68 5.90 17.93
C ARG A 46 -25.76 6.15 16.73
N LEU A 47 -25.99 7.21 15.97
CA LEU A 47 -25.15 7.57 14.82
C LEU A 47 -23.72 7.97 15.25
N SER A 48 -23.54 8.50 16.46
CA SER A 48 -22.21 8.84 16.98
C SER A 48 -21.49 7.66 17.64
N THR A 49 -22.21 6.79 18.35
CA THR A 49 -21.62 5.70 19.16
C THR A 49 -21.66 4.33 18.50
N GLY A 50 -22.50 4.14 17.48
CA GLY A 50 -22.79 2.83 16.89
C GLY A 50 -23.57 1.88 17.80
N GLN A 51 -24.14 2.39 18.90
CA GLN A 51 -24.79 1.59 19.93
C GLN A 51 -26.13 2.21 20.39
N PRO A 52 -27.20 1.41 20.55
CA PRO A 52 -27.32 0.00 20.12
C PRO A 52 -27.28 -0.14 18.60
N ALA A 53 -26.81 -1.30 18.12
CA ALA A 53 -26.74 -1.62 16.68
C ALA A 53 -28.11 -1.46 16.00
N PHE A 54 -28.12 -1.09 14.73
CA PHE A 54 -29.34 -1.04 13.92
C PHE A 54 -29.76 -2.44 13.50
N SER A 55 -31.05 -2.73 13.65
CA SER A 55 -31.67 -3.94 13.10
C SER A 55 -31.96 -3.77 11.60
N ARG A 56 -32.08 -4.89 10.89
CA ARG A 56 -32.43 -4.89 9.46
C ARG A 56 -33.73 -4.12 9.18
N ASP A 57 -34.75 -4.31 10.01
CA ASP A 57 -36.06 -3.66 9.85
C ASP A 57 -36.00 -2.15 10.11
N GLU A 58 -35.11 -1.70 10.99
CA GLU A 58 -34.85 -0.26 11.20
C GLU A 58 -34.15 0.34 9.99
N ILE A 59 -33.19 -0.38 9.39
CA ILE A 59 -32.50 0.06 8.18
C ILE A 59 -33.44 0.12 6.99
N GLU A 60 -34.35 -0.85 6.83
CA GLU A 60 -35.39 -0.81 5.80
C GLU A 60 -36.30 0.41 5.97
N ARG A 61 -36.70 0.74 7.20
CA ARG A 61 -37.50 1.93 7.50
C ARG A 61 -36.74 3.22 7.23
N LEU A 62 -35.48 3.31 7.65
CA LEU A 62 -34.60 4.44 7.35
C LEU A 62 -34.45 4.63 5.85
N ALA A 63 -34.22 3.55 5.10
CA ALA A 63 -34.11 3.57 3.65
C ALA A 63 -35.38 4.14 2.98
N GLN A 64 -36.56 3.76 3.48
CA GLN A 64 -37.84 4.28 2.99
C GLN A 64 -38.02 5.78 3.32
N ILE A 65 -37.76 6.18 4.57
CA ILE A 65 -37.88 7.57 5.05
C ILE A 65 -36.96 8.51 4.26
N LEU A 66 -35.72 8.07 4.06
CA LEU A 66 -34.70 8.84 3.36
C LEU A 66 -34.81 8.73 1.83
N GLN A 67 -35.80 7.98 1.31
CA GLN A 67 -35.98 7.71 -0.11
C GLN A 67 -34.69 7.29 -0.81
N VAL A 68 -33.91 6.42 -0.15
CA VAL A 68 -32.58 6.07 -0.61
C VAL A 68 -32.65 5.28 -1.92
N SER A 69 -31.62 5.43 -2.75
CA SER A 69 -31.50 4.65 -3.98
C SER A 69 -31.46 3.13 -3.67
N ALA A 70 -31.83 2.29 -4.64
CA ALA A 70 -31.72 0.84 -4.48
C ALA A 70 -30.28 0.40 -4.13
N ALA A 71 -29.29 1.11 -4.66
CA ALA A 71 -27.87 0.97 -4.37
C ALA A 71 -27.55 1.26 -2.88
N ASP A 72 -27.92 2.44 -2.38
CA ASP A 72 -27.70 2.82 -0.97
C ASP A 72 -28.43 1.89 0.01
N ARG A 73 -29.63 1.44 -0.36
CA ARG A 73 -30.38 0.48 0.45
C ARG A 73 -29.60 -0.82 0.62
N VAL A 74 -28.99 -1.34 -0.46
CA VAL A 74 -28.17 -2.55 -0.41
C VAL A 74 -26.91 -2.32 0.44
N GLU A 75 -26.26 -1.16 0.30
CA GLU A 75 -25.09 -0.78 1.12
C GLU A 75 -25.43 -0.80 2.62
N LEU A 76 -26.50 -0.12 3.02
CA LEU A 76 -26.94 -0.04 4.42
C LEU A 76 -27.29 -1.42 5.00
N LEU A 77 -27.98 -2.27 4.23
CA LEU A 77 -28.35 -3.61 4.66
C LEU A 77 -27.12 -4.51 4.87
N ARG A 78 -26.08 -4.39 4.05
CA ARG A 78 -24.83 -5.14 4.21
C ARG A 78 -24.04 -4.72 5.44
N LEU A 79 -23.87 -3.41 5.62
CA LEU A 79 -23.20 -2.86 6.79
C LEU A 79 -23.94 -3.24 8.09
N CYS A 80 -25.28 -3.27 8.05
CA CYS A 80 -26.13 -3.78 9.12
C CYS A 80 -25.96 -5.27 9.40
N ALA A 81 -25.76 -6.08 8.35
CA ALA A 81 -25.50 -7.52 8.47
C ALA A 81 -24.07 -7.83 8.99
N GLY A 82 -23.23 -6.81 9.19
CA GLY A 82 -21.85 -7.00 9.60
C GLY A 82 -20.92 -7.43 8.46
N GLU A 83 -21.37 -7.35 7.20
CA GLU A 83 -20.52 -7.61 6.05
C GLU A 83 -19.50 -6.48 5.92
N ALA A 84 -18.26 -6.76 6.32
CA ALA A 84 -17.15 -5.84 6.13
C ALA A 84 -16.70 -5.86 4.67
N ASN A 85 -16.42 -4.69 4.11
CA ASN A 85 -15.88 -4.60 2.76
C ASN A 85 -14.55 -5.40 2.67
N PRO A 86 -14.43 -6.36 1.74
CA PRO A 86 -13.26 -7.24 1.66
C PRO A 86 -12.01 -6.53 1.11
N PHE A 87 -12.18 -5.36 0.51
CA PHE A 87 -11.11 -4.60 -0.14
C PHE A 87 -10.41 -3.67 0.87
N ILE A 88 -9.08 -3.67 0.84
CA ILE A 88 -8.23 -2.91 1.76
C ILE A 88 -7.61 -1.74 1.00
N VAL A 89 -8.02 -0.52 1.38
CA VAL A 89 -7.56 0.71 0.76
C VAL A 89 -6.56 1.42 1.68
N GLY A 90 -5.43 1.87 1.12
CA GLY A 90 -4.43 2.70 1.80
C GLY A 90 -3.38 1.94 2.59
N ASN A 91 -3.78 0.94 3.38
CA ASN A 91 -2.85 0.15 4.19
C ASN A 91 -2.18 -0.98 3.40
N ALA A 92 -1.02 -1.43 3.88
CA ALA A 92 -0.43 -2.68 3.42
C ALA A 92 -1.40 -3.85 3.68
N VAL A 93 -1.53 -4.74 2.71
CA VAL A 93 -2.40 -5.92 2.86
C VAL A 93 -1.70 -7.00 3.68
N PRO A 94 -2.44 -7.78 4.48
CA PRO A 94 -1.88 -8.92 5.18
C PRO A 94 -1.54 -10.05 4.19
N PRO A 95 -0.68 -11.02 4.56
CA PRO A 95 -0.15 -12.01 3.63
C PRO A 95 -1.23 -12.87 2.96
N GLU A 96 -2.30 -13.21 3.67
CA GLU A 96 -3.43 -13.98 3.17
C GLU A 96 -4.30 -13.22 2.15
N ARG A 97 -4.12 -11.89 2.05
CA ARG A 97 -4.75 -11.03 1.03
C ARG A 97 -3.73 -10.47 0.04
N PHE A 98 -2.52 -11.04 -0.01
CA PHE A 98 -1.49 -10.65 -0.96
C PHE A 98 -1.62 -11.42 -2.27
N TYR A 99 -1.75 -10.70 -3.40
CA TYR A 99 -2.00 -11.30 -4.72
C TYR A 99 -0.82 -11.12 -5.67
N GLY A 100 -0.51 -12.18 -6.42
CA GLY A 100 0.45 -12.23 -7.53
C GLY A 100 1.88 -11.86 -7.15
N ARG A 101 2.55 -11.12 -8.05
CA ARG A 101 3.97 -10.76 -7.98
C ARG A 101 4.91 -11.97 -8.00
N ASP A 102 4.52 -13.05 -8.68
CA ASP A 102 5.25 -14.32 -8.62
C ASP A 102 6.69 -14.19 -9.15
N THR A 103 6.90 -13.46 -10.24
CA THR A 103 8.24 -13.16 -10.77
C THR A 103 9.09 -12.40 -9.76
N GLN A 104 8.53 -11.37 -9.10
CA GLN A 104 9.25 -10.62 -8.08
C GLN A 104 9.53 -11.47 -6.85
N ARG A 105 8.55 -12.24 -6.36
CA ARG A 105 8.70 -13.16 -5.23
C ARG A 105 9.79 -14.21 -5.49
N GLN A 106 9.80 -14.79 -6.68
CA GLN A 106 10.83 -15.76 -7.09
C GLN A 106 12.21 -15.10 -7.16
N THR A 107 12.31 -13.90 -7.74
CA THR A 107 13.56 -13.14 -7.78
C THR A 107 14.07 -12.85 -6.37
N ILE A 108 13.20 -12.38 -5.48
CA ILE A 108 13.53 -12.12 -4.07
C ILE A 108 14.02 -13.41 -3.41
N ARG A 109 13.31 -14.53 -3.57
CA ARG A 109 13.71 -15.83 -3.02
C ARG A 109 15.11 -16.25 -3.50
N HIS A 110 15.41 -16.11 -4.79
CA HIS A 110 16.73 -16.46 -5.34
C HIS A 110 17.85 -15.56 -4.81
N ARG A 111 17.56 -14.28 -4.53
CA ARG A 111 18.55 -13.34 -4.00
C ARG A 111 18.76 -13.50 -2.50
N ILE A 112 17.71 -13.44 -1.70
CA ILE A 112 17.84 -13.45 -0.23
C ILE A 112 18.06 -14.86 0.32
N GLY A 113 17.47 -15.88 -0.31
CA GLY A 113 17.57 -17.28 0.09
C GLY A 113 18.75 -18.03 -0.54
N GLY A 114 19.55 -17.37 -1.38
CA GLY A 114 20.73 -17.95 -2.00
C GLY A 114 21.76 -18.47 -0.99
N MET A 115 22.75 -19.23 -1.46
CA MET A 115 23.87 -19.67 -0.62
C MET A 115 24.57 -18.46 0.02
N VAL A 116 24.92 -17.48 -0.82
CA VAL A 116 25.34 -16.15 -0.39
C VAL A 116 24.13 -15.21 -0.49
N PRO A 117 23.78 -14.49 0.59
CA PRO A 117 22.66 -13.56 0.55
C PRO A 117 22.98 -12.40 -0.39
N GLN A 118 22.01 -12.02 -1.22
CA GLN A 118 22.12 -10.88 -2.13
C GLN A 118 20.98 -9.90 -1.89
N SER A 119 21.29 -8.63 -2.16
CA SER A 119 20.38 -7.53 -1.92
C SER A 119 19.50 -7.21 -3.13
N ILE A 120 18.28 -6.75 -2.89
CA ILE A 120 17.27 -6.45 -3.90
C ILE A 120 16.60 -5.09 -3.64
N SER A 121 16.45 -4.31 -4.70
CA SER A 121 15.79 -3.01 -4.70
C SER A 121 14.41 -3.14 -5.38
N LEU A 122 13.36 -2.92 -4.61
CA LEU A 122 11.97 -2.89 -5.03
C LEU A 122 11.60 -1.47 -5.45
N ILE A 123 11.44 -1.25 -6.75
CA ILE A 123 11.19 0.07 -7.32
C ILE A 123 9.76 0.16 -7.81
N GLY A 124 9.05 1.20 -7.41
CA GLY A 124 7.77 1.54 -8.04
C GLY A 124 7.14 2.73 -7.37
N PHE A 125 6.21 3.40 -8.06
CA PHE A 125 5.53 4.57 -7.52
C PHE A 125 4.78 4.28 -6.22
N ARG A 126 4.40 5.34 -5.51
CA ARG A 126 3.53 5.22 -4.35
C ARG A 126 2.35 4.33 -4.71
N ARG A 127 1.97 3.46 -3.77
CA ARG A 127 0.80 2.57 -3.90
C ARG A 127 0.91 1.44 -4.94
N SER A 128 2.11 1.16 -5.45
CA SER A 128 2.39 -0.03 -6.28
C SER A 128 2.41 -1.36 -5.50
N GLY A 129 2.22 -1.33 -4.17
CA GLY A 129 2.22 -2.52 -3.32
C GLY A 129 3.59 -2.89 -2.71
N LYS A 130 4.57 -1.98 -2.72
CA LYS A 130 5.89 -2.16 -2.07
C LYS A 130 5.77 -2.61 -0.61
N SER A 131 5.12 -1.83 0.23
CA SER A 131 4.97 -2.14 1.66
C SER A 131 4.19 -3.43 1.91
N SER A 132 3.19 -3.75 1.07
CA SER A 132 2.51 -5.05 1.11
C SER A 132 3.44 -6.22 0.79
N LEU A 133 4.33 -6.07 -0.18
CA LEU A 133 5.33 -7.10 -0.52
C LEU A 133 6.39 -7.23 0.59
N LEU A 134 6.83 -6.13 1.20
CA LEU A 134 7.71 -6.17 2.37
C LEU A 134 7.03 -6.89 3.56
N ASN A 135 5.76 -6.58 3.82
CA ASN A 135 4.97 -7.26 4.85
C ASN A 135 4.84 -8.77 4.56
N TYR A 136 4.60 -9.13 3.30
CA TYR A 136 4.57 -10.53 2.88
C TYR A 136 5.91 -11.24 3.12
N ILE A 137 7.05 -10.60 2.84
CA ILE A 137 8.39 -11.15 3.14
C ILE A 137 8.59 -11.30 4.65
N HIS A 138 8.13 -10.33 5.45
CA HIS A 138 8.27 -10.36 6.90
C HIS A 138 7.51 -11.55 7.53
N GLU A 139 6.24 -11.72 7.16
CA GLU A 139 5.35 -12.72 7.74
C GLU A 139 5.53 -14.12 7.12
N CYS A 140 5.99 -14.20 5.86
CA CYS A 140 6.19 -15.46 5.14
C CYS A 140 7.67 -15.73 4.82
N ALA A 141 8.58 -15.33 5.70
CA ALA A 141 10.02 -15.38 5.46
C ALA A 141 10.55 -16.78 5.10
N ASP A 142 9.98 -17.83 5.69
CA ASP A 142 10.33 -19.23 5.39
C ASP A 142 10.10 -19.58 3.92
N ALA A 143 9.16 -18.93 3.23
CA ALA A 143 8.92 -19.14 1.80
C ALA A 143 10.05 -18.60 0.92
N PHE A 144 10.94 -17.76 1.47
CA PHE A 144 12.05 -17.14 0.76
C PHE A 144 13.41 -17.74 1.12
N CYS A 145 13.49 -18.57 2.17
CA CYS A 145 14.74 -19.16 2.65
C CYS A 145 14.80 -20.66 2.35
N GLY A 146 16.02 -21.21 2.28
CA GLY A 146 16.24 -22.66 2.24
C GLY A 146 15.90 -23.31 3.58
N LYS A 147 15.62 -24.63 3.60
CA LYS A 147 15.20 -25.35 4.81
C LYS A 147 16.20 -25.27 5.98
N GLU A 148 17.48 -25.15 5.66
CA GLU A 148 18.57 -25.06 6.66
C GLU A 148 18.80 -23.62 7.15
N GLN A 149 18.19 -22.62 6.49
CA GLN A 149 18.35 -21.22 6.83
C GLN A 149 17.25 -20.80 7.80
N ARG A 150 17.61 -20.18 8.92
CA ARG A 150 16.66 -19.65 9.91
C ARG A 150 16.40 -18.18 9.62
N PRO A 151 15.28 -17.79 8.97
CA PRO A 151 15.05 -16.39 8.62
C PRO A 151 14.95 -15.51 9.86
N LEU A 152 15.72 -14.42 9.87
CA LEU A 152 15.69 -13.39 10.90
C LEU A 152 15.38 -12.06 10.22
N VAL A 153 14.10 -11.72 10.12
CA VAL A 153 13.67 -10.52 9.38
C VAL A 153 13.58 -9.30 10.29
N VAL A 154 14.14 -8.18 9.84
CA VAL A 154 14.18 -6.90 10.57
C VAL A 154 13.52 -5.82 9.72
N PRO A 155 12.26 -5.46 10.00
CA PRO A 155 11.57 -4.40 9.29
C PRO A 155 11.96 -3.02 9.79
N CYS A 156 12.24 -2.10 8.87
CA CYS A 156 12.62 -0.72 9.11
C CYS A 156 11.82 0.20 8.18
N SER A 157 11.01 1.12 8.71
CA SER A 157 10.47 2.24 7.92
C SER A 157 11.31 3.48 8.20
N LEU A 158 11.92 4.02 7.14
CA LEU A 158 12.86 5.15 7.22
C LEU A 158 12.14 6.50 7.37
N ALA A 159 10.81 6.53 7.24
CA ALA A 159 10.00 7.68 7.61
C ALA A 159 9.84 7.84 9.14
N GLN A 160 10.03 6.77 9.92
CA GLN A 160 9.86 6.84 11.37
C GLN A 160 10.90 7.75 12.03
N SER A 161 10.46 8.58 12.98
CA SER A 161 11.31 9.53 13.72
C SER A 161 12.43 8.88 14.53
N ARG A 162 12.26 7.61 14.92
CA ARG A 162 13.29 6.83 15.62
C ARG A 162 14.36 6.23 14.69
N MET A 163 14.18 6.29 13.38
CA MET A 163 15.08 5.67 12.37
C MET A 163 15.86 6.73 11.61
N GLN A 164 16.13 7.88 12.24
CA GLN A 164 16.59 9.07 11.53
C GLN A 164 18.11 9.19 11.39
N THR A 165 18.88 8.33 12.06
CA THR A 165 20.35 8.31 12.05
C THR A 165 20.89 6.89 11.85
N PRO A 166 22.13 6.70 11.35
CA PRO A 166 22.75 5.38 11.24
C PRO A 166 22.82 4.62 12.57
N GLY A 167 23.24 5.28 13.66
CA GLY A 167 23.30 4.65 14.98
C GLY A 167 21.94 4.17 15.48
N ALA A 168 20.86 4.88 15.13
CA ALA A 168 19.51 4.44 15.48
C ALA A 168 19.04 3.21 14.66
N LEU A 169 19.52 3.04 13.42
CA LEU A 169 19.30 1.81 12.66
C LEU A 169 20.00 0.61 13.31
N TYR A 170 21.25 0.77 13.75
CA TYR A 170 21.98 -0.27 14.47
C TYR A 170 21.33 -0.61 15.80
N GLU A 171 20.89 0.39 16.58
CA GLU A 171 20.16 0.14 17.82
C GLU A 171 18.83 -0.60 17.58
N HIS A 172 18.11 -0.25 16.51
CA HIS A 172 16.88 -0.98 16.13
C HIS A 172 17.18 -2.41 15.72
N LEU A 173 18.24 -2.63 14.91
CA LEU A 173 18.70 -3.95 14.50
C LEU A 173 19.02 -4.81 15.73
N ARG A 174 19.84 -4.28 16.66
CA ARG A 174 20.21 -4.93 17.92
C ARG A 174 18.98 -5.37 18.70
N ARG A 175 18.02 -4.45 18.92
CA ARG A 175 16.78 -4.71 19.68
C ARG A 175 15.87 -5.74 18.99
N VAL A 176 15.77 -5.73 17.67
CA VAL A 176 14.93 -6.70 16.94
C VAL A 176 15.56 -8.08 16.98
N ILE A 177 16.88 -8.17 16.76
CA ILE A 177 17.62 -9.43 16.87
C ILE A 177 17.47 -9.99 18.29
N GLU A 178 17.75 -9.19 19.32
CA GLU A 178 17.64 -9.58 20.73
C GLU A 178 16.24 -10.15 21.06
N ARG A 179 15.18 -9.48 20.63
CA ARG A 179 13.80 -9.98 20.83
C ARG A 179 13.52 -11.30 20.13
N LYS A 180 14.09 -11.54 18.95
CA LYS A 180 13.82 -12.73 18.14
C LYS A 180 14.72 -13.92 18.49
N THR A 181 15.94 -13.68 18.94
CA THR A 181 16.92 -14.71 19.28
C THR A 181 17.01 -14.98 20.79
N GLY A 182 16.49 -14.08 21.62
CA GLY A 182 16.60 -14.13 23.08
C GLY A 182 17.97 -13.72 23.62
N SER A 183 18.86 -13.20 22.76
CA SER A 183 20.21 -12.77 23.17
C SER A 183 20.63 -11.55 22.38
N SER A 184 21.12 -10.52 23.07
CA SER A 184 21.65 -9.33 22.40
C SER A 184 22.86 -9.73 21.55
N PRO A 185 22.91 -9.35 20.27
CA PRO A 185 24.03 -9.72 19.42
C PRO A 185 25.32 -9.00 19.82
N TRP A 186 25.24 -7.73 20.23
CA TRP A 186 26.31 -6.91 20.80
C TRP A 186 25.74 -6.00 21.92
N ARG A 187 26.58 -5.27 22.66
CA ARG A 187 26.14 -4.32 23.71
C ARG A 187 25.70 -2.99 23.11
N GLN A 188 24.86 -2.23 23.82
CA GLN A 188 24.37 -0.95 23.30
C GLN A 188 25.50 0.06 23.04
N GLU A 189 26.54 0.05 23.88
CA GLU A 189 27.71 0.92 23.75
C GLU A 189 28.55 0.59 22.50
N GLU A 190 28.41 -0.62 21.96
CA GLU A 190 29.13 -1.15 20.80
C GLU A 190 28.40 -0.88 19.47
N ASN A 191 27.27 -0.17 19.48
CA ASN A 191 26.49 0.15 18.26
C ASN A 191 27.28 0.91 17.17
N GLY A 192 28.44 1.49 17.50
CA GLY A 192 29.33 2.16 16.57
C GLY A 192 30.71 1.50 16.43
N ASP A 193 30.90 0.30 17.00
CA ASP A 193 32.15 -0.45 16.89
C ASP A 193 32.05 -1.45 15.72
N PRO A 194 32.79 -1.24 14.61
CA PRO A 194 32.73 -2.11 13.44
C PRO A 194 33.07 -3.57 13.76
N TYR A 195 34.09 -3.81 14.60
CA TYR A 195 34.54 -5.17 14.90
C TYR A 195 33.50 -5.94 15.71
N ALA A 196 32.92 -5.29 16.73
CA ALA A 196 31.85 -5.90 17.52
C ALA A 196 30.63 -6.23 16.66
N LEU A 197 30.29 -5.36 15.69
CA LEU A 197 29.20 -5.60 14.75
C LEU A 197 29.51 -6.81 13.84
N ASP A 198 30.70 -6.85 13.22
CA ASP A 198 31.10 -7.88 12.27
C ASP A 198 31.15 -9.26 12.94
N ASP A 199 31.86 -9.37 14.08
CA ASP A 199 31.96 -10.62 14.85
C ASP A 199 30.56 -11.14 15.25
N SER A 200 29.66 -10.24 15.64
CA SER A 200 28.31 -10.60 16.06
C SER A 200 27.42 -11.05 14.90
N LEU A 201 27.52 -10.38 13.75
CA LEU A 201 26.79 -10.73 12.55
C LEU A 201 27.31 -12.02 11.93
N GLU A 202 28.62 -12.24 11.95
CA GLU A 202 29.26 -13.52 11.62
C GLU A 202 28.75 -14.64 12.53
N ALA A 203 28.75 -14.44 13.85
CA ALA A 203 28.26 -15.44 14.80
C ALA A 203 26.78 -15.78 14.58
N LEU A 204 25.94 -14.82 14.17
CA LEU A 204 24.55 -15.10 13.80
C LEU A 204 24.47 -15.99 12.55
N ARG A 205 25.23 -15.64 11.50
CA ARG A 205 25.30 -16.41 10.25
C ARG A 205 25.77 -17.85 10.52
N ASP A 206 26.79 -18.02 11.34
CA ASP A 206 27.39 -19.32 11.66
C ASP A 206 26.45 -20.20 12.50
N ARG A 207 25.52 -19.60 13.24
CA ARG A 207 24.40 -20.29 13.92
C ARG A 207 23.25 -20.66 12.96
N GLY A 208 23.40 -20.40 11.67
CA GLY A 208 22.42 -20.70 10.62
C GLY A 208 21.35 -19.62 10.42
N TYR A 209 21.46 -18.45 11.05
CA TYR A 209 20.51 -17.37 10.80
C TYR A 209 20.73 -16.73 9.43
N ARG A 210 19.63 -16.48 8.73
CA ARG A 210 19.58 -15.64 7.52
C ARG A 210 18.99 -14.29 7.89
N LEU A 211 19.86 -13.34 8.19
CA LEU A 211 19.46 -11.97 8.50
C LEU A 211 18.97 -11.26 7.23
N ILE A 212 17.73 -10.76 7.27
CA ILE A 212 17.09 -10.02 6.18
C ILE A 212 16.63 -8.68 6.73
N VAL A 213 17.17 -7.59 6.19
CA VAL A 213 16.81 -6.24 6.62
C VAL A 213 15.91 -5.61 5.55
N LEU A 214 14.68 -5.28 5.93
CA LEU A 214 13.70 -4.63 5.05
C LEU A 214 13.74 -3.12 5.30
N LEU A 215 14.07 -2.32 4.29
CA LEU A 215 14.06 -0.86 4.37
C LEU A 215 12.90 -0.32 3.53
N ASP A 216 11.88 0.24 4.17
CA ASP A 216 10.76 0.90 3.48
C ASP A 216 10.93 2.43 3.44
N GLU A 217 10.32 3.05 2.44
CA GLU A 217 10.27 4.50 2.22
C GLU A 217 11.67 5.15 2.16
N PHE A 218 12.59 4.54 1.40
CA PHE A 218 13.98 4.99 1.32
C PHE A 218 14.14 6.45 0.87
N GLU A 219 13.21 6.96 0.05
CA GLU A 219 13.15 8.37 -0.34
C GLU A 219 13.08 9.34 0.87
N SER A 220 12.61 8.87 2.02
CA SER A 220 12.57 9.66 3.27
C SER A 220 13.95 10.07 3.76
N LEU A 221 15.01 9.38 3.32
CA LEU A 221 16.39 9.72 3.64
C LEU A 221 16.95 10.86 2.80
N GLN A 222 16.33 11.25 1.68
CA GLN A 222 16.91 12.23 0.75
C GLN A 222 17.34 13.55 1.43
N ARG A 223 16.55 14.04 2.39
CA ARG A 223 16.85 15.26 3.17
C ARG A 223 18.01 15.11 4.17
N ARG A 224 18.44 13.89 4.45
CA ARG A 224 19.43 13.54 5.49
C ARG A 224 20.53 12.63 4.94
N LEU A 225 20.56 12.37 3.64
CA LEU A 225 21.43 11.36 3.03
C LEU A 225 22.92 11.68 3.24
N ALA A 226 23.28 12.95 3.43
CA ALA A 226 24.63 13.35 3.85
C ALA A 226 25.07 12.70 5.17
N ALA A 227 24.18 12.57 6.16
CA ALA A 227 24.45 11.87 7.42
C ALA A 227 24.52 10.34 7.28
N PHE A 228 24.12 9.81 6.11
CA PHE A 228 24.14 8.40 5.76
C PHE A 228 25.20 8.08 4.69
N GLY A 229 26.10 9.02 4.38
CA GLY A 229 27.13 8.84 3.36
C GLY A 229 28.05 7.65 3.65
N ASP A 230 28.66 7.63 4.83
CA ASP A 230 29.54 6.53 5.26
C ASP A 230 28.76 5.25 5.56
N TRP A 231 27.54 5.38 6.09
CA TRP A 231 26.63 4.26 6.35
C TRP A 231 26.35 3.42 5.10
N GLY A 232 26.18 4.06 3.94
CA GLY A 232 25.95 3.33 2.69
C GLY A 232 27.14 2.47 2.28
N ASN A 233 28.38 2.94 2.49
CA ASN A 233 29.58 2.15 2.20
C ASN A 233 29.73 0.98 3.17
N ASP A 234 29.50 1.25 4.44
CA ASP A 234 29.55 0.31 5.54
C ASP A 234 28.54 -0.85 5.36
N TRP A 235 27.28 -0.54 5.03
CA TRP A 235 26.27 -1.56 4.74
C TRP A 235 26.50 -2.28 3.42
N ARG A 236 27.11 -1.61 2.42
CA ARG A 236 27.50 -2.26 1.16
C ARG A 236 28.54 -3.34 1.39
N GLU A 237 29.52 -3.09 2.24
CA GLU A 237 30.58 -4.04 2.59
C GLU A 237 29.98 -5.25 3.32
N ARG A 238 29.22 -5.00 4.40
CA ARG A 238 28.57 -6.07 5.18
C ARG A 238 27.56 -6.91 4.39
N ALA A 239 26.75 -6.28 3.55
CA ALA A 239 25.72 -6.98 2.78
C ALA A 239 26.27 -7.62 1.50
N GLY A 240 27.20 -6.95 0.83
CA GLY A 240 27.65 -7.33 -0.51
C GLY A 240 28.93 -8.15 -0.53
N VAL A 241 29.93 -7.78 0.30
CA VAL A 241 31.24 -8.43 0.33
C VAL A 241 31.26 -9.55 1.36
N GLU A 242 30.84 -9.25 2.60
CA GLU A 242 30.92 -10.19 3.72
C GLU A 242 29.71 -11.12 3.83
N GLY A 243 28.58 -10.70 3.23
CA GLY A 243 27.35 -11.50 3.19
C GLY A 243 26.72 -11.72 4.56
N HIS A 244 26.86 -10.75 5.47
CA HIS A 244 26.27 -10.80 6.81
C HIS A 244 24.75 -10.73 6.80
N PHE A 245 24.17 -9.98 5.86
CA PHE A 245 22.71 -9.86 5.70
C PHE A 245 22.30 -9.54 4.26
N ALA A 246 21.06 -9.90 3.91
CA ALA A 246 20.42 -9.43 2.69
C ALA A 246 19.62 -8.15 2.95
N LEU A 247 19.68 -7.19 2.02
CA LEU A 247 18.82 -6.02 2.05
C LEU A 247 17.66 -6.16 1.07
N VAL A 248 16.46 -5.80 1.51
CA VAL A 248 15.32 -5.56 0.63
C VAL A 248 14.91 -4.11 0.81
N ILE A 249 15.24 -3.26 -0.16
CA ILE A 249 14.94 -1.82 -0.10
C ILE A 249 13.72 -1.52 -0.96
N ALA A 250 12.75 -0.78 -0.43
CA ALA A 250 11.65 -0.23 -1.20
C ALA A 250 11.82 1.27 -1.39
N SER A 251 11.71 1.71 -2.65
CA SER A 251 11.83 3.12 -3.01
C SER A 251 10.91 3.49 -4.17
N VAL A 252 10.56 4.77 -4.26
CA VAL A 252 9.81 5.30 -5.42
C VAL A 252 10.65 5.30 -6.70
N ARG A 253 11.95 5.58 -6.56
CA ARG A 253 12.92 5.70 -7.66
C ARG A 253 14.11 4.76 -7.48
N PRO A 254 14.82 4.40 -8.56
CA PRO A 254 16.13 3.75 -8.45
C PRO A 254 17.06 4.51 -7.50
N LEU A 255 17.87 3.77 -6.74
CA LEU A 255 18.79 4.37 -5.77
C LEU A 255 19.74 5.35 -6.45
N GLU A 256 20.24 5.04 -7.65
CA GLU A 256 21.08 5.95 -8.44
C GLU A 256 20.42 7.32 -8.65
N GLU A 257 19.13 7.36 -8.98
CA GLU A 257 18.37 8.61 -9.15
C GLU A 257 18.16 9.37 -7.84
N ILE A 258 18.08 8.66 -6.71
CA ILE A 258 17.94 9.28 -5.38
C ILE A 258 19.25 9.94 -4.93
N TYR A 259 20.40 9.35 -5.28
CA TYR A 259 21.72 9.87 -4.92
C TYR A 259 22.24 10.95 -5.88
N GLN A 260 21.82 10.94 -7.15
CA GLN A 260 22.26 11.90 -8.18
C GLN A 260 22.19 13.38 -7.77
N PRO A 261 21.09 13.90 -7.17
CA PRO A 261 20.99 15.30 -6.78
C PRO A 261 22.04 15.76 -5.76
N LEU A 262 22.72 14.83 -5.10
CA LEU A 262 23.76 15.11 -4.11
C LEU A 262 25.18 15.06 -4.71
N GLY A 263 25.31 14.87 -6.02
CA GLY A 263 26.60 14.68 -6.69
C GLY A 263 27.28 13.36 -6.33
N LEU A 264 26.55 12.41 -5.75
CA LEU A 264 27.06 11.11 -5.34
C LEU A 264 26.78 10.07 -6.43
N THR A 265 27.82 9.43 -6.94
CA THR A 265 27.66 8.11 -7.57
C THR A 265 27.60 7.10 -6.43
N SER A 266 26.46 6.45 -6.24
CA SER A 266 26.26 5.61 -5.06
C SER A 266 26.81 4.20 -5.29
N PRO A 267 27.97 3.82 -4.72
CA PRO A 267 28.43 2.44 -4.77
C PRO A 267 27.45 1.51 -4.03
N PHE A 268 26.67 2.04 -3.09
CA PHE A 268 25.63 1.29 -2.39
C PHE A 268 24.60 0.71 -3.36
N GLY A 269 24.23 1.44 -4.43
CA GLY A 269 23.31 0.93 -5.45
C GLY A 269 23.80 -0.33 -6.17
N ASN A 270 25.11 -0.52 -6.29
CA ASN A 270 25.71 -1.58 -7.12
C ASN A 270 25.50 -3.00 -6.59
N ILE A 271 25.17 -3.17 -5.31
CA ILE A 271 24.93 -4.50 -4.72
C ILE A 271 23.49 -5.00 -4.93
N PHE A 272 22.61 -4.16 -5.49
CA PHE A 272 21.20 -4.46 -5.62
C PHE A 272 20.86 -5.00 -7.01
N THR A 273 20.16 -6.13 -7.05
CA THR A 273 19.32 -6.45 -8.20
C THR A 273 18.03 -5.63 -8.12
N THR A 274 17.55 -5.10 -9.23
CA THR A 274 16.29 -4.34 -9.26
C THR A 274 15.10 -5.24 -9.59
N ALA A 275 14.01 -5.08 -8.86
CA ALA A 275 12.70 -5.59 -9.20
C ALA A 275 11.68 -4.45 -9.26
N GLU A 276 11.15 -4.19 -10.45
CA GLU A 276 10.14 -3.16 -10.66
C GLU A 276 8.73 -3.70 -10.28
N LEU A 277 7.95 -2.85 -9.60
CA LEU A 277 6.56 -3.09 -9.25
C LEU A 277 5.65 -2.13 -10.02
N GLY A 278 4.97 -2.69 -11.02
CA GLY A 278 3.99 -2.02 -11.86
C GLY A 278 2.55 -2.44 -11.57
N PRO A 279 1.66 -2.45 -12.56
CA PRO A 279 0.31 -2.96 -12.39
C PRO A 279 0.34 -4.47 -12.15
N PHE A 280 -0.75 -5.01 -11.62
CA PHE A 280 -1.00 -6.44 -11.61
C PHE A 280 -1.23 -6.93 -13.04
N GLU A 281 -0.91 -8.20 -13.27
CA GLU A 281 -1.38 -8.90 -14.45
C GLU A 281 -2.92 -8.96 -14.45
N THR A 282 -3.53 -8.98 -15.64
CA THR A 282 -4.99 -8.95 -15.79
C THR A 282 -5.69 -10.05 -15.00
N ALA A 283 -5.18 -11.28 -15.08
CA ALA A 283 -5.74 -12.40 -14.33
C ALA A 283 -5.65 -12.18 -12.80
N THR A 284 -4.55 -11.61 -12.33
CA THR A 284 -4.29 -11.39 -10.89
C THR A 284 -5.28 -10.39 -10.29
N TRP A 285 -5.43 -9.21 -10.89
CA TRP A 285 -6.34 -8.20 -10.32
C TRP A 285 -7.80 -8.62 -10.45
N GLN A 286 -8.17 -9.31 -11.53
CA GLN A 286 -9.52 -9.85 -11.67
C GLN A 286 -9.80 -10.92 -10.60
N GLN A 287 -8.83 -11.77 -10.29
CA GLN A 287 -8.98 -12.77 -9.24
C GLN A 287 -9.13 -12.13 -7.86
N LEU A 288 -8.30 -11.14 -7.52
CA LEU A 288 -8.44 -10.34 -6.29
C LEU A 288 -9.87 -9.80 -6.14
N VAL A 289 -10.43 -9.27 -7.23
CA VAL A 289 -11.78 -8.73 -7.26
C VAL A 289 -12.81 -9.84 -7.06
N ARG A 290 -12.73 -10.94 -7.83
CA ARG A 290 -13.65 -12.08 -7.72
C ARG A 290 -13.68 -12.66 -6.30
N ASP A 291 -12.51 -12.86 -5.69
CA ASP A 291 -12.39 -13.44 -4.36
C ASP A 291 -13.01 -12.53 -3.28
N GLY A 292 -12.90 -11.21 -3.44
CA GLY A 292 -13.61 -10.26 -2.59
C GLY A 292 -15.13 -10.35 -2.74
N PHE A 293 -15.63 -10.42 -3.98
CA PHE A 293 -17.07 -10.47 -4.23
C PHE A 293 -17.73 -11.82 -3.91
N ALA A 294 -17.00 -12.92 -4.05
CA ALA A 294 -17.46 -14.26 -3.71
C ALA A 294 -17.91 -14.39 -2.25
N GLN A 295 -17.24 -13.69 -1.33
CA GLN A 295 -17.59 -13.67 0.10
C GLN A 295 -18.98 -13.09 0.37
N SER A 296 -19.48 -12.25 -0.53
CA SER A 296 -20.80 -11.60 -0.44
C SER A 296 -21.87 -12.24 -1.34
N GLY A 297 -21.55 -13.38 -1.98
CA GLY A 297 -22.45 -14.06 -2.93
C GLY A 297 -22.87 -13.20 -4.14
N THR A 298 -22.15 -12.11 -4.42
CA THR A 298 -22.51 -11.17 -5.51
C THR A 298 -21.77 -11.55 -6.79
N SER A 299 -22.52 -11.74 -7.87
CA SER A 299 -21.95 -11.93 -9.22
C SER A 299 -21.51 -10.60 -9.83
N LEU A 300 -20.35 -10.59 -10.47
CA LEU A 300 -19.87 -9.45 -11.27
C LEU A 300 -20.20 -9.65 -12.73
N SER A 301 -20.54 -8.56 -13.40
CA SER A 301 -20.72 -8.51 -14.85
C SER A 301 -19.42 -8.14 -15.57
N ASP A 302 -19.37 -8.36 -16.89
CA ASP A 302 -18.25 -7.88 -17.71
C ASP A 302 -18.11 -6.35 -17.66
N HIS A 303 -19.23 -5.63 -17.57
CA HIS A 303 -19.23 -4.18 -17.41
C HIS A 303 -18.56 -3.71 -16.11
N ASP A 304 -18.65 -4.51 -15.04
CA ASP A 304 -17.96 -4.20 -13.79
C ASP A 304 -16.45 -4.34 -13.95
N PHE A 305 -15.97 -5.38 -14.64
CA PHE A 305 -14.55 -5.52 -14.94
C PHE A 305 -14.04 -4.43 -15.87
N THR A 306 -14.83 -4.02 -16.87
CA THR A 306 -14.49 -2.88 -17.74
C THR A 306 -14.37 -1.59 -16.92
N LEU A 307 -15.31 -1.31 -16.02
CA LEU A 307 -15.26 -0.15 -15.14
C LEU A 307 -14.00 -0.15 -14.25
N LEU A 308 -13.71 -1.28 -13.59
CA LEU A 308 -12.55 -1.40 -12.71
C LEU A 308 -11.24 -1.23 -13.49
N ASP A 309 -11.15 -1.83 -14.67
CA ASP A 309 -9.99 -1.67 -15.55
C ASP A 309 -9.81 -0.20 -15.94
N GLU A 310 -10.85 0.47 -16.44
CA GLU A 310 -10.82 1.89 -16.83
C GLU A 310 -10.39 2.83 -15.70
N LEU A 311 -10.83 2.58 -14.47
CA LEU A 311 -10.51 3.40 -13.31
C LEU A 311 -9.11 3.13 -12.76
N ALA A 312 -8.70 1.86 -12.69
CA ALA A 312 -7.53 1.44 -11.94
C ALA A 312 -6.29 1.08 -12.76
N GLY A 313 -6.46 0.67 -14.03
CA GLY A 313 -5.37 0.22 -14.89
C GLY A 313 -4.53 -0.93 -14.31
N GLY A 314 -5.12 -1.74 -13.41
CA GLY A 314 -4.45 -2.84 -12.72
C GLY A 314 -3.49 -2.43 -11.60
N LEU A 315 -3.33 -1.13 -11.29
CA LEU A 315 -2.47 -0.70 -10.18
C LEU A 315 -3.10 -1.10 -8.83
N PRO A 316 -2.34 -1.65 -7.86
CA PRO A 316 -2.93 -2.32 -6.70
C PRO A 316 -3.89 -1.48 -5.86
N TYR A 317 -3.47 -0.28 -5.45
CA TYR A 317 -4.33 0.60 -4.64
C TYR A 317 -5.57 1.05 -5.39
N TYR A 318 -5.43 1.45 -6.65
CA TYR A 318 -6.56 1.93 -7.44
C TYR A 318 -7.54 0.78 -7.71
N THR A 319 -7.05 -0.44 -7.89
CA THR A 319 -7.88 -1.64 -8.04
C THR A 319 -8.67 -1.89 -6.76
N GLN A 320 -8.00 -1.88 -5.60
CA GLN A 320 -8.64 -2.02 -4.29
C GLN A 320 -9.67 -0.91 -4.04
N LEU A 321 -9.36 0.34 -4.38
CA LEU A 321 -10.28 1.48 -4.24
C LEU A 321 -11.50 1.34 -5.16
N ALA A 322 -11.30 1.05 -6.45
CA ALA A 322 -12.41 0.90 -7.39
C ALA A 322 -13.30 -0.30 -6.99
N ALA A 323 -12.71 -1.41 -6.57
CA ALA A 323 -13.43 -2.58 -6.10
C ALA A 323 -14.16 -2.32 -4.77
N TYR A 324 -13.54 -1.59 -3.85
CA TYR A 324 -14.16 -1.12 -2.61
C TYR A 324 -15.42 -0.32 -2.92
N LEU A 325 -15.32 0.68 -3.80
CA LEU A 325 -16.44 1.55 -4.15
C LEU A 325 -17.53 0.80 -4.91
N LEU A 326 -17.15 -0.09 -5.83
CA LEU A 326 -18.10 -0.96 -6.53
C LEU A 326 -18.84 -1.88 -5.56
N TRP A 327 -18.14 -2.40 -4.55
CA TRP A 327 -18.74 -3.23 -3.52
C TRP A 327 -19.74 -2.46 -2.69
N SER A 328 -19.41 -1.23 -2.32
CA SER A 328 -20.26 -0.36 -1.52
C SER A 328 -21.49 0.10 -2.30
N TYR A 329 -21.32 0.62 -3.52
CA TYR A 329 -22.39 1.36 -4.20
C TYR A 329 -23.16 0.57 -5.24
N ARG A 330 -22.58 -0.43 -5.92
CA ARG A 330 -23.24 -1.16 -7.03
C ARG A 330 -23.79 -0.29 -8.16
N ASP A 331 -23.43 0.99 -8.21
CA ASP A 331 -23.84 1.95 -9.23
C ASP A 331 -22.59 2.49 -9.93
N GLN A 332 -22.47 2.25 -11.23
CA GLN A 332 -21.25 2.58 -11.96
C GLN A 332 -20.99 4.09 -12.05
N GLN A 333 -22.03 4.91 -12.16
CA GLN A 333 -21.87 6.36 -12.25
C GLN A 333 -21.36 6.93 -10.93
N ARG A 334 -21.95 6.48 -9.82
CA ARG A 334 -21.50 6.86 -8.48
C ARG A 334 -20.10 6.37 -8.19
N VAL A 335 -19.75 5.15 -8.59
CA VAL A 335 -18.38 4.62 -8.44
C VAL A 335 -17.38 5.51 -9.17
N ARG A 336 -17.67 5.97 -10.40
CA ARG A 336 -16.77 6.89 -11.11
C ARG A 336 -16.59 8.21 -10.36
N ALA A 337 -17.69 8.84 -9.94
CA ALA A 337 -17.66 10.12 -9.24
C ALA A 337 -16.88 10.03 -7.91
N GLU A 338 -17.17 9.01 -7.10
CA GLU A 338 -16.51 8.78 -5.83
C GLU A 338 -15.04 8.38 -6.00
N PHE A 339 -14.72 7.59 -7.02
CA PHE A 339 -13.35 7.24 -7.34
C PHE A 339 -12.54 8.48 -7.70
N ALA A 340 -13.05 9.34 -8.59
CA ALA A 340 -12.38 10.57 -8.98
C ALA A 340 -12.10 11.47 -7.76
N LEU A 341 -13.10 11.65 -6.88
CA LEU A 341 -12.96 12.45 -5.66
C LEU A 341 -11.89 11.88 -4.72
N GLN A 342 -11.93 10.57 -4.44
CA GLN A 342 -11.04 9.93 -3.48
C GLN A 342 -9.62 9.69 -4.03
N ALA A 343 -9.50 9.53 -5.35
CA ALA A 343 -8.22 9.36 -6.02
C ALA A 343 -7.51 10.69 -6.29
N ALA A 344 -8.19 11.83 -6.34
CA ALA A 344 -7.59 13.13 -6.67
C ALA A 344 -6.37 13.50 -5.80
N PRO A 345 -6.39 13.39 -4.45
CA PRO A 345 -5.19 13.65 -3.65
C PRO A 345 -4.03 12.71 -3.99
N ARG A 346 -4.36 11.49 -4.43
CA ARG A 346 -3.41 10.44 -4.78
C ARG A 346 -2.79 10.64 -6.15
N PHE A 347 -3.55 11.23 -7.07
CA PHE A 347 -3.07 11.71 -8.35
C PHE A 347 -2.15 12.90 -8.18
N GLN A 348 -2.46 13.84 -7.28
CA GLN A 348 -1.55 14.94 -6.95
C GLN A 348 -0.20 14.42 -6.41
N GLU A 349 -0.23 13.51 -5.42
CA GLU A 349 1.01 12.91 -4.89
C GLU A 349 1.81 12.17 -5.98
N LEU A 350 1.12 11.42 -6.85
CA LEU A 350 1.77 10.77 -7.99
C LEU A 350 2.42 11.81 -8.91
N TRP A 351 1.70 12.88 -9.24
CA TRP A 351 2.15 13.95 -10.10
C TRP A 351 3.39 14.66 -9.55
N ASP A 352 3.40 14.90 -8.24
CA ASP A 352 4.51 15.51 -7.52
C ASP A 352 5.78 14.65 -7.61
N ASP A 353 5.64 13.32 -7.53
CA ASP A 353 6.74 12.36 -7.66
C ASP A 353 7.29 12.26 -9.11
N LEU A 354 6.56 12.71 -10.14
CA LEU A 354 6.98 12.60 -11.55
C LEU A 354 8.03 13.65 -11.95
N GLN A 355 8.98 13.22 -12.77
CA GLN A 355 9.95 14.10 -13.42
C GLN A 355 9.29 14.92 -14.55
N PRO A 356 9.85 16.09 -14.94
CA PRO A 356 9.24 16.94 -15.96
C PRO A 356 8.96 16.24 -17.30
N ASN A 357 9.86 15.34 -17.73
CA ASN A 357 9.69 14.54 -18.94
C ASN A 357 8.56 13.49 -18.81
N GLU A 358 8.39 12.86 -17.65
CA GLU A 358 7.31 11.92 -17.37
C GLU A 358 5.95 12.63 -17.30
N ARG A 359 5.89 13.83 -16.70
CA ARG A 359 4.70 14.70 -16.73
C ARG A 359 4.33 15.06 -18.16
N ALA A 360 5.30 15.46 -18.97
CA ALA A 360 5.06 15.76 -20.39
C ALA A 360 4.53 14.53 -21.16
N ALA A 361 5.09 13.34 -20.89
CA ALA A 361 4.63 12.09 -21.49
C ALA A 361 3.20 11.72 -21.08
N LEU A 362 2.82 11.89 -19.80
CA LEU A 362 1.44 11.69 -19.36
C LEU A 362 0.47 12.68 -20.01
N ARG A 363 0.86 13.95 -20.13
CA ARG A 363 0.05 14.98 -20.82
C ARG A 363 -0.16 14.61 -22.29
N HIS A 364 0.89 14.11 -22.94
CA HIS A 364 0.81 13.59 -24.31
C HIS A 364 -0.17 12.43 -24.42
N ALA A 365 -0.06 11.43 -23.55
CA ALA A 365 -0.95 10.28 -23.50
C ALA A 365 -2.41 10.64 -23.17
N ALA A 366 -2.65 11.77 -22.47
CA ALA A 366 -3.98 12.29 -22.17
C ALA A 366 -4.61 13.12 -23.30
N GLY A 367 -3.85 13.36 -24.38
CA GLY A 367 -4.29 14.18 -25.52
C GLY A 367 -4.25 15.68 -25.26
N LEU A 368 -3.46 16.15 -24.29
CA LEU A 368 -3.36 17.57 -23.97
C LEU A 368 -2.48 18.32 -24.98
N PRO A 369 -2.88 19.53 -25.44
CA PRO A 369 -2.15 20.29 -26.45
C PRO A 369 -0.76 20.74 -25.97
N GLY A 370 0.16 20.90 -26.92
CA GLY A 370 1.54 21.37 -26.65
C GLY A 370 2.50 20.30 -26.11
N SER A 371 2.13 19.02 -26.15
CA SER A 371 2.94 17.92 -25.64
C SER A 371 3.69 17.19 -26.76
N ALA A 372 5.02 17.20 -26.70
CA ALA A 372 5.86 16.45 -27.63
C ALA A 372 5.74 14.94 -27.39
N ALA A 373 5.87 14.14 -28.45
CA ALA A 373 5.90 12.70 -28.34
C ALA A 373 7.10 12.26 -27.46
N PRO A 374 6.88 11.47 -26.41
CA PRO A 374 7.95 11.02 -25.52
C PRO A 374 8.88 10.02 -26.20
N ALA A 375 10.13 9.97 -25.74
CA ALA A 375 11.12 9.02 -26.24
C ALA A 375 10.68 7.56 -25.97
N PRO A 376 10.98 6.59 -26.87
CA PRO A 376 10.55 5.20 -26.71
C PRO A 376 10.98 4.54 -25.39
N GLY A 377 12.19 4.84 -24.91
CA GLY A 377 12.68 4.31 -23.63
C GLY A 377 11.89 4.82 -22.41
N LEU A 378 11.42 6.07 -22.47
CA LEU A 378 10.58 6.66 -21.44
C LEU A 378 9.19 6.01 -21.43
N LEU A 379 8.60 5.81 -22.61
CA LEU A 379 7.32 5.10 -22.75
C LEU A 379 7.39 3.69 -22.15
N ALA A 380 8.42 2.91 -22.50
CA ALA A 380 8.59 1.57 -21.98
C ALA A 380 8.72 1.55 -20.44
N ARG A 381 9.46 2.51 -19.86
CA ARG A 381 9.58 2.65 -18.41
C ARG A 381 8.23 2.99 -17.75
N MET A 382 7.50 3.95 -18.32
CA MET A 382 6.19 4.36 -17.80
C MET A 382 5.15 3.23 -17.90
N GLN A 383 5.23 2.39 -18.93
CA GLN A 383 4.41 1.18 -19.06
C GLN A 383 4.75 0.13 -17.99
N ARG A 384 6.04 -0.15 -17.76
CA ARG A 384 6.45 -1.10 -16.71
C ARG A 384 6.01 -0.67 -15.32
N HIS A 385 5.96 0.62 -15.05
CA HIS A 385 5.44 1.17 -13.80
C HIS A 385 3.91 1.32 -13.75
N GLY A 386 3.20 1.08 -14.86
CA GLY A 386 1.74 1.17 -14.92
C GLY A 386 1.20 2.58 -14.98
N LEU A 387 2.01 3.57 -15.37
CA LEU A 387 1.54 4.93 -15.63
C LEU A 387 0.85 5.04 -17.00
N LEU A 388 1.33 4.23 -17.95
CA LEU A 388 0.77 4.08 -19.28
C LEU A 388 0.37 2.63 -19.52
N ARG A 389 -0.68 2.45 -20.31
CA ARG A 389 -1.12 1.15 -20.81
C ARG A 389 -0.24 0.71 -21.99
N ALA A 390 -0.39 -0.55 -22.38
CA ALA A 390 0.28 -1.11 -23.55
C ALA A 390 -0.07 -0.35 -24.85
N ASP A 391 -1.28 0.18 -24.94
CA ASP A 391 -1.75 1.02 -26.07
C ASP A 391 -1.31 2.50 -25.98
N GLY A 392 -0.51 2.86 -24.97
CA GLY A 392 0.03 4.20 -24.77
C GLY A 392 -0.91 5.18 -24.07
N ARG A 393 -2.15 4.80 -23.74
CA ARG A 393 -3.06 5.65 -22.97
C ARG A 393 -2.68 5.71 -21.49
N VAL A 394 -3.13 6.75 -20.79
CA VAL A 394 -3.01 6.86 -19.33
C VAL A 394 -3.71 5.68 -18.64
N PHE A 395 -3.15 5.18 -17.54
CA PHE A 395 -3.69 4.00 -16.86
C PHE A 395 -5.14 4.17 -16.37
N SER A 396 -5.53 5.38 -15.97
CA SER A 396 -6.84 5.70 -15.40
C SER A 396 -7.53 6.81 -16.19
N ALA A 397 -8.80 6.59 -16.53
CA ALA A 397 -9.66 7.61 -17.12
C ALA A 397 -9.83 8.82 -16.17
N ALA A 398 -10.00 8.56 -14.88
CA ALA A 398 -10.14 9.61 -13.86
C ALA A 398 -8.85 10.45 -13.71
N LEU A 399 -7.66 9.84 -13.89
CA LEU A 399 -6.41 10.61 -13.91
C LEU A 399 -6.32 11.51 -15.16
N ALA A 400 -6.76 11.01 -16.31
CA ALA A 400 -6.76 11.80 -17.55
C ALA A 400 -7.69 13.01 -17.46
N GLU A 401 -8.86 12.86 -16.81
CA GLU A 401 -9.77 13.96 -16.51
C GLU A 401 -9.17 14.94 -15.50
N TRP A 402 -8.63 14.43 -14.38
CA TRP A 402 -7.97 15.24 -13.37
C TRP A 402 -6.85 16.14 -13.94
N MET A 403 -6.07 15.64 -14.90
CA MET A 403 -5.03 16.43 -15.58
C MET A 403 -5.55 17.50 -16.56
N ARG A 404 -6.82 17.43 -16.98
CA ARG A 404 -7.46 18.47 -17.81
C ARG A 404 -7.98 19.62 -16.97
N ASP A 405 -8.40 19.31 -15.74
CA ASP A 405 -8.98 20.27 -14.80
C ASP A 405 -7.93 20.97 -13.93
N SER A 406 -6.70 20.45 -13.90
CA SER A 406 -5.53 20.97 -13.18
C SER A 406 -4.60 21.75 -14.12
#